data_AF-A0A165TQY2-F1
#
_entry.id   AF-A0A165TQY2-F1
#
_cell.length_a   1.000
_cell.length_b   1.000
_cell.length_c   1.000
_cell.angle_alpha   90.00
_cell.angle_beta   90.00
_cell.angle_gamma   90.00
#
_symmetry.space_group_name_H-M   'P 1'
#
loop_
_entity.id
_entity.type
_entity.pdbx_description
1 polymer ?
#
loop_
_entity_poly.entity_id
_entity_poly.type
_entity_poly.pdbx_seq_one_letter_code
_entity_poly.pdbx_strand_id
1 'polypeptide(L)'
;MPKIYVAHYGHPLLKGAKHWALLIPEANNRDYTAYQVTGSTDTYEVKPPELVRPEISKSYMGKVEVGEINANQQEQFATVTLNVPIVRGNTHWNCQNWVIEVLKTMKENGFQVTAYSLEELQAMLAATLP
;
A
#
# COMPACT_ATOMS: atom_id res chain seq x y z
N MET A 1 -5.41 18.11 2.60
CA MET A 1 -5.23 16.85 3.33
C MET A 1 -4.58 15.87 2.36
N PRO A 2 -3.42 15.29 2.69
CA PRO A 2 -2.79 14.31 1.81
C PRO A 2 -3.72 13.12 1.58
N LYS A 3 -3.87 12.73 0.31
CA LYS A 3 -4.61 11.53 -0.06
C LYS A 3 -3.79 10.28 0.23
N ILE A 4 -4.46 9.17 0.52
CA ILE A 4 -3.85 7.86 0.64
C ILE A 4 -4.22 7.08 -0.61
N TYR A 5 -3.22 6.51 -1.27
CA TYR A 5 -3.42 5.63 -2.40
C TYR A 5 -2.91 4.23 -2.09
N VAL A 6 -3.55 3.22 -2.68
CA VAL A 6 -2.93 1.91 -2.88
C VAL A 6 -2.50 1.81 -4.33
N ALA A 7 -1.22 1.53 -4.56
CA ALA A 7 -0.66 1.30 -5.90
C ALA A 7 -0.40 -0.19 -6.10
N HIS A 8 -0.54 -0.65 -7.35
CA HIS A 8 -0.11 -1.98 -7.76
C HIS A 8 0.99 -1.94 -8.79
N TYR A 9 1.90 -2.90 -8.68
CA TYR A 9 3.05 -3.07 -9.55
C TYR A 9 3.09 -4.50 -10.07
N GLY A 10 3.42 -4.67 -11.35
CA GLY A 10 3.64 -5.97 -11.95
C GLY A 10 5.01 -6.54 -11.57
N HIS A 11 5.12 -7.86 -11.56
CA HIS A 11 6.42 -8.49 -11.42
C HIS A 11 7.08 -8.69 -12.79
N PRO A 12 8.32 -8.21 -13.03
CA PRO A 12 8.95 -8.27 -14.34
C PRO A 12 9.18 -9.70 -14.85
N LEU A 13 9.32 -10.67 -13.94
CA LEU A 13 9.62 -12.08 -14.28
C LEU A 13 8.44 -13.05 -14.02
N LEU A 14 7.43 -12.64 -13.24
CA LEU A 14 6.37 -13.53 -12.78
C LEU A 14 5.02 -12.98 -13.25
N LYS A 15 4.55 -13.49 -14.39
CA LYS A 15 3.26 -13.07 -14.95
C LYS A 15 2.15 -13.32 -13.93
N GLY A 16 1.40 -12.27 -13.58
CA GLY A 16 0.29 -12.34 -12.63
C GLY A 16 0.66 -12.02 -11.18
N ALA A 17 1.94 -12.08 -10.79
CA ALA A 17 2.34 -11.63 -9.47
C ALA A 17 2.25 -10.09 -9.39
N LYS A 18 1.47 -9.60 -8.44
CA LYS A 18 1.27 -8.17 -8.20
C LYS A 18 1.77 -7.80 -6.81
N HIS A 19 2.54 -6.72 -6.76
CA HIS A 19 3.00 -6.11 -5.52
C HIS A 19 2.15 -4.88 -5.20
N TRP A 20 1.75 -4.71 -3.94
CA TRP A 20 0.99 -3.56 -3.48
C TRP A 20 1.79 -2.70 -2.50
N ALA A 21 1.58 -1.39 -2.58
CA ALA A 21 2.15 -0.41 -1.66
C ALA A 21 1.14 0.68 -1.33
N LEU A 22 1.21 1.24 -0.13
CA LEU A 22 0.52 2.47 0.24
C LEU A 22 1.38 3.66 -0.19
N LEU A 23 0.77 4.65 -0.82
CA LEU A 23 1.45 5.86 -1.29
C LEU A 23 0.79 7.11 -0.70
N ILE A 24 1.60 7.96 -0.09
CA ILE A 24 1.22 9.29 0.38
C ILE A 24 1.93 10.31 -0.50
N PRO A 25 1.21 11.22 -1.19
CA PRO A 25 1.83 12.22 -2.04
C PRO A 25 2.61 13.24 -1.22
N GLU A 26 3.82 13.55 -1.67
CA GLU A 26 4.62 14.65 -1.14
C GLU A 26 4.11 16.00 -1.65
N ALA A 27 4.56 17.09 -1.03
CA ALA A 27 4.14 18.46 -1.36
C ALA A 27 4.35 18.84 -2.85
N ASN A 28 5.28 18.18 -3.53
CA ASN A 28 5.55 18.41 -4.96
C ASN A 28 4.59 17.67 -5.91
N ASN A 29 3.69 16.82 -5.38
CA ASN A 29 2.73 15.97 -6.09
C ASN A 29 3.34 15.03 -7.16
N ARG A 30 4.67 14.89 -7.20
CA ARG A 30 5.40 14.01 -8.12
C ARG A 30 5.97 12.80 -7.39
N ASP A 31 6.44 13.05 -6.17
CA ASP A 31 7.01 12.03 -5.31
C ASP A 31 5.97 11.57 -4.29
N TYR A 32 6.14 10.34 -3.84
CA TYR A 32 5.28 9.70 -2.86
C TYR A 32 6.14 9.03 -1.80
N THR A 33 5.76 9.14 -0.53
CA THR A 33 6.27 8.23 0.49
C THR A 33 5.52 6.90 0.37
N ALA A 34 6.27 5.82 0.13
CA ALA A 34 5.76 4.47 0.01
C ALA A 34 5.94 3.67 1.30
N TYR A 35 4.88 2.97 1.71
CA TYR A 35 4.90 1.97 2.77
C TYR A 35 4.55 0.62 2.18
N GLN A 36 5.42 -0.37 2.40
CA GLN A 36 5.29 -1.67 1.75
C GLN A 36 6.03 -2.77 2.50
N VAL A 37 5.62 -4.00 2.23
CA VAL A 37 6.32 -5.22 2.65
C VAL A 37 7.15 -5.76 1.50
N THR A 38 8.36 -6.23 1.80
CA THR A 38 9.23 -6.95 0.87
C THR A 38 9.46 -8.38 1.35
N GLY A 39 10.08 -9.21 0.51
CA GLY A 39 10.39 -10.60 0.83
C GLY A 39 9.38 -11.59 0.24
N SER A 40 9.42 -12.81 0.76
CA SER A 40 8.55 -13.93 0.39
C SER A 40 7.98 -14.59 1.63
N THR A 41 7.24 -15.70 1.46
CA THR A 41 6.55 -16.46 2.53
C THR A 41 7.32 -16.52 3.85
N ASP A 42 8.63 -16.79 3.82
CA ASP A 42 9.43 -16.96 5.03
C ASP A 42 10.28 -15.73 5.42
N THR A 43 10.35 -14.73 4.54
CA THR A 43 11.28 -13.59 4.65
C THR A 43 10.58 -12.23 4.63
N TYR A 44 9.26 -12.20 4.79
CA TYR A 44 8.53 -10.94 4.77
C TYR A 44 9.04 -9.94 5.81
N GLU A 45 9.13 -8.67 5.42
CA GLU A 45 9.56 -7.55 6.26
C GLU A 45 8.87 -6.25 5.83
N VAL A 46 8.44 -5.44 6.80
CA VAL A 46 7.98 -4.06 6.52
C VAL A 46 9.20 -3.20 6.24
N LYS A 47 9.27 -2.59 5.05
CA LYS A 47 10.38 -1.69 4.71
C LYS A 47 10.26 -0.37 5.47
N PRO A 48 11.39 0.28 5.79
CA PRO A 48 11.38 1.71 6.10
C PRO A 48 10.67 2.49 4.98
N PRO A 49 9.91 3.54 5.30
CA PRO A 49 9.26 4.36 4.28
C PRO A 49 10.29 4.94 3.32
N GLU A 50 9.98 4.95 2.03
CA GLU A 50 10.90 5.44 1.01
C GLU A 50 10.21 6.36 0.01
N LEU A 51 10.95 7.35 -0.50
CA LEU A 51 10.47 8.22 -1.55
C LEU A 51 10.49 7.49 -2.89
N VAL A 52 9.35 7.46 -3.56
CA VAL A 52 9.18 6.82 -4.88
C VAL A 52 8.53 7.78 -5.87
N ARG A 53 8.76 7.51 -7.15
CA ARG A 53 8.06 8.17 -8.25
C ARG A 53 7.41 7.10 -9.15
N PRO A 54 6.13 6.76 -8.92
CA PRO A 54 5.48 5.66 -9.63
C PRO A 54 5.46 5.84 -11.15
N GLU A 55 5.34 7.08 -11.63
CA GLU A 55 5.22 7.42 -13.06
C GLU A 55 6.42 6.99 -13.91
N ILE A 56 7.62 6.89 -13.33
CA ILE A 56 8.83 6.45 -14.04
C ILE A 56 9.10 4.95 -13.87
N SER A 57 8.31 4.25 -13.05
CA SER A 57 8.48 2.82 -12.84
C SER A 57 7.82 2.03 -13.97
N LYS A 58 8.61 1.20 -14.67
CA LYS A 58 8.11 0.31 -15.71
C LYS A 58 7.14 -0.76 -15.20
N SER A 59 7.15 -1.03 -13.89
CA SER A 59 6.26 -2.01 -13.28
C SER A 59 4.97 -1.38 -12.73
N TYR A 60 4.84 -0.04 -12.71
CA TYR A 60 3.65 0.61 -12.18
C TYR A 60 2.43 0.35 -13.06
N MET A 61 1.34 -0.09 -12.44
CA MET A 61 0.11 -0.51 -13.14
C MET A 61 -1.09 0.39 -12.81
N GLY A 62 -0.92 1.39 -11.94
CA GLY A 62 -2.01 2.27 -11.48
C GLY A 62 -2.12 2.35 -9.96
N LYS A 63 -3.07 3.17 -9.50
CA LYS A 63 -3.36 3.38 -8.08
C LYS A 63 -4.81 3.74 -7.86
N VAL A 64 -5.31 3.46 -6.66
CA VAL A 64 -6.68 3.78 -6.22
C VAL A 64 -6.61 4.65 -4.97
N GLU A 65 -7.41 5.72 -4.92
CA GLU A 65 -7.59 6.51 -3.69
C GLU A 65 -8.41 5.71 -2.68
N VAL A 66 -7.87 5.57 -1.47
CA VAL A 66 -8.49 4.78 -0.40
C VAL A 66 -8.84 5.60 0.84
N GLY A 67 -8.45 6.87 0.87
CA GLY A 67 -8.74 7.78 1.97
C GLY A 67 -7.86 9.02 1.98
N GLU A 68 -7.79 9.67 3.13
CA GLU A 68 -6.96 10.84 3.38
C GLU A 68 -6.46 10.92 4.82
N ILE A 69 -5.36 11.66 5.01
CA ILE A 69 -4.70 11.89 6.30
C ILE A 69 -4.96 13.34 6.70
N ASN A 70 -5.45 13.56 7.93
CA ASN A 70 -5.49 14.90 8.49
C ASN A 70 -4.08 15.40 8.79
N ALA A 71 -3.82 16.70 8.65
CA ALA A 71 -2.47 17.25 8.81
C ALA A 71 -1.81 16.92 10.17
N ASN A 72 -2.61 16.78 11.22
CA ASN A 72 -2.18 16.43 12.58
C ASN A 72 -2.00 14.91 12.82
N GLN A 73 -2.30 14.05 11.84
CA GLN A 73 -2.24 12.59 11.98
C GLN A 73 -1.11 11.94 11.17
N GLN A 74 -0.24 12.71 10.52
CA GLN A 74 0.82 12.16 9.65
C GLN A 74 1.82 11.26 10.41
N GLU A 75 2.29 11.72 11.58
CA GLU A 75 3.21 10.93 12.40
C GLU A 75 2.52 9.65 12.91
N GLN A 76 1.30 9.78 13.42
CA GLN A 76 0.49 8.65 13.86
C GLN A 76 0.22 7.66 12.71
N PHE A 77 -0.02 8.15 11.49
CA PHE A 77 -0.20 7.32 10.31
C PHE A 77 1.04 6.46 10.03
N ALA A 78 2.24 7.07 10.07
CA ALA A 78 3.48 6.33 9.86
C ALA A 78 3.65 5.27 10.95
N THR A 79 3.46 5.62 12.22
CA THR A 79 3.56 4.70 13.35
C THR A 79 2.58 3.54 13.24
N VAL A 80 1.31 3.80 12.96
CA VAL A 80 0.28 2.75 12.85
C VAL A 80 0.59 1.83 11.67
N THR A 81 0.92 2.38 10.49
CA THR A 81 1.24 1.59 9.29
C THR A 81 2.40 0.64 9.54
N LEU A 82 3.49 1.14 10.13
CA LEU A 82 4.72 0.38 10.32
C LEU A 82 4.59 -0.72 11.40
N ASN A 83 3.63 -0.59 12.31
CA ASN A 83 3.39 -1.58 13.37
C ASN A 83 2.37 -2.66 12.97
N VAL A 84 1.79 -2.61 11.76
CA VAL A 84 0.89 -3.68 11.30
C VAL A 84 1.68 -4.99 11.15
N PRO A 85 1.28 -6.07 11.85
CA PRO A 85 2.02 -7.32 11.83
C PRO A 85 2.15 -7.94 10.44
N ILE A 86 3.27 -8.62 10.25
CA ILE A 86 3.51 -9.48 9.09
C ILE A 86 3.32 -10.95 9.49
N VAL A 87 2.92 -11.79 8.55
CA VAL A 87 2.76 -13.23 8.78
C VAL A 87 3.77 -13.97 7.91
N ARG A 88 4.67 -14.71 8.56
CA ARG A 88 5.67 -15.57 7.90
C ARG A 88 5.24 -17.03 7.93
N GLY A 89 5.73 -17.83 6.99
CA GLY A 89 5.43 -19.26 6.87
C GLY A 89 4.02 -19.56 6.33
N ASN A 90 3.25 -18.55 5.90
CA ASN A 90 1.91 -18.73 5.35
C ASN A 90 1.88 -18.39 3.86
N THR A 91 1.69 -19.41 3.01
CA THR A 91 1.65 -19.27 1.55
C THR A 91 0.44 -18.51 1.02
N HIS A 92 -0.60 -18.31 1.84
CA HIS A 92 -1.77 -17.52 1.48
C HIS A 92 -1.63 -16.05 1.88
N TRP A 93 -0.59 -15.70 2.65
CA TRP A 93 -0.31 -14.33 3.08
C TRP A 93 0.75 -13.68 2.19
N ASN A 94 0.55 -12.40 1.86
CA ASN A 94 1.45 -11.62 1.01
C ASN A 94 1.24 -10.10 1.23
N CYS A 95 1.88 -9.26 0.43
CA CYS A 95 1.77 -7.80 0.53
C CYS A 95 0.34 -7.26 0.35
N GLN A 96 -0.54 -7.96 -0.38
CA GLN A 96 -1.93 -7.52 -0.54
C GLN A 96 -2.69 -7.67 0.78
N ASN A 97 -2.50 -8.81 1.45
CA ASN A 97 -3.07 -9.06 2.77
C ASN A 97 -2.59 -8.02 3.79
N TRP A 98 -1.30 -7.67 3.76
CA TRP A 98 -0.75 -6.62 4.62
C TRP A 98 -1.42 -5.26 4.38
N VAL A 99 -1.62 -4.85 3.13
CA VAL A 99 -2.32 -3.59 2.81
C VAL A 99 -3.75 -3.60 3.33
N ILE A 100 -4.48 -4.71 3.21
CA ILE A 100 -5.84 -4.84 3.75
C ILE A 100 -5.85 -4.66 5.27
N GLU A 101 -4.92 -5.31 5.99
CA GLU A 101 -4.79 -5.15 7.44
C GLU A 101 -4.40 -3.72 7.84
N VAL A 102 -3.56 -3.04 7.03
CA VAL A 102 -3.27 -1.61 7.26
C VAL A 102 -4.54 -0.76 7.12
N LEU A 103 -5.31 -0.91 6.05
CA LEU A 103 -6.52 -0.10 5.86
C LEU A 103 -7.56 -0.34 6.97
N LYS A 104 -7.70 -1.60 7.40
CA LYS A 104 -8.54 -1.96 8.55
C LYS A 104 -8.05 -1.31 9.84
N THR A 105 -6.76 -1.47 10.17
CA THR A 105 -6.15 -0.90 11.38
C THR A 105 -6.27 0.63 11.39
N MET A 106 -6.07 1.28 10.24
CA MET A 106 -6.25 2.72 10.07
C MET A 106 -7.70 3.14 10.34
N LYS A 107 -8.68 2.40 9.80
CA LYS A 107 -10.09 2.70 10.05
C LYS A 107 -10.42 2.61 11.53
N GLU A 108 -9.93 1.57 12.21
CA GLU A 108 -10.12 1.35 13.65
C GLU A 108 -9.46 2.45 14.51
N ASN A 109 -8.36 3.05 14.03
CA ASN A 109 -7.69 4.17 14.67
C ASN A 109 -8.28 5.55 14.30
N GLY A 110 -9.44 5.58 13.63
CA GLY A 110 -10.17 6.82 13.34
C GLY A 110 -9.64 7.62 12.14
N PHE A 111 -8.82 7.02 11.29
CA PHE A 111 -8.40 7.64 10.04
C PHE A 111 -9.55 7.66 9.01
N GLN A 112 -9.56 8.67 8.13
CA GLN A 112 -10.54 8.80 7.05
C GLN A 112 -10.19 7.90 5.87
N VAL A 113 -10.23 6.59 6.11
CA VAL A 113 -10.00 5.55 5.11
C VAL A 113 -11.23 4.66 4.94
N THR A 114 -11.27 3.96 3.81
CA THR A 114 -12.20 2.85 3.59
C THR A 114 -11.45 1.54 3.80
N ALA A 115 -11.97 0.68 4.68
CA ALA A 115 -11.44 -0.67 4.91
C ALA A 115 -12.06 -1.61 3.87
N TYR A 116 -11.48 -1.63 2.67
CA TYR A 116 -11.90 -2.53 1.60
C TYR A 116 -11.57 -3.98 1.93
N SER A 117 -12.38 -4.91 1.42
CA SER A 117 -11.98 -6.31 1.30
C SER A 117 -10.89 -6.48 0.23
N LEU A 118 -10.20 -7.63 0.28
CA LEU A 118 -9.18 -7.97 -0.71
C LEU A 118 -9.76 -7.97 -2.13
N GLU A 119 -10.94 -8.56 -2.32
CA GLU A 119 -11.60 -8.71 -3.62
C GLU A 119 -12.01 -7.34 -4.20
N GLU A 120 -12.59 -6.47 -3.38
CA GLU A 120 -12.97 -5.12 -3.81
C GLU A 120 -11.75 -4.32 -4.27
N LEU A 121 -10.67 -4.31 -3.48
CA LEU A 121 -9.49 -3.54 -3.82
C LEU A 121 -8.75 -4.13 -5.03
N GLN A 122 -8.75 -5.45 -5.18
CA GLN A 122 -8.26 -6.11 -6.40
C GLN A 122 -9.05 -5.69 -7.64
N ALA A 123 -10.38 -5.65 -7.56
CA ALA A 123 -11.24 -5.24 -8.66
C ALA A 123 -11.03 -3.76 -9.03
N MET A 124 -10.96 -2.88 -8.03
CA MET A 124 -10.68 -1.45 -8.26
C MET A 124 -9.32 -1.24 -8.91
N LEU A 125 -8.27 -1.90 -8.42
CA LEU A 125 -6.93 -1.81 -9.01
C LEU A 125 -6.90 -2.38 -10.43
N ALA A 126 -7.57 -3.50 -10.69
CA ALA A 126 -7.68 -4.05 -12.04
C ALA A 126 -8.35 -3.08 -13.03
N ALA A 127 -9.33 -2.29 -12.57
CA ALA A 127 -9.97 -1.26 -13.38
C ALA A 127 -9.08 -0.03 -13.67
N THR A 128 -7.93 0.11 -13.00
CA THR A 128 -6.95 1.17 -13.26
C THR A 128 -5.90 0.81 -14.32
N LEU A 129 -5.95 -0.42 -14.84
CA LEU A 129 -5.04 -0.86 -15.89
C LEU A 129 -5.30 -0.07 -17.18
N PRO A 130 -4.24 0.42 -17.85
CA PRO A 130 -4.37 1.08 -19.14
C PRO A 130 -4.79 0.13 -20.27
#